data_AF-A0A967CUW0-F1
#
_entry.id   AF-A0A967CUW0-F1
#
_cell.length_a   1.000
_cell.length_b   1.000
_cell.length_c   1.000
_cell.angle_alpha   90.00
_cell.angle_beta   90.00
_cell.angle_gamma   90.00
#
_symmetry.space_group_name_H-M   'P 1'
#
loop_
_entity.id
_entity.type
_entity.pdbx_description
1 polymer ?
#
loop_
_entity_poly.entity_id
_entity_poly.type
_entity_poly.pdbx_seq_one_letter_code
_entity_poly.pdbx_strand_id
1 'polypeptide(L)'
;MTKPIGKPPRRKPLPDPARLSIRSGKNGAEIVVWLKGSGTRPRRIGSVNRMLAADARRHGQDLIGDLVDTALLEADRRQALRTAR
;
A
#
# COMPACT_ATOMS: atom_id res chain seq x y z
N MET A 1 -31.88 -35.85 24.52
CA MET A 1 -30.50 -36.01 24.02
C MET A 1 -30.18 -34.87 23.06
N THR A 2 -29.59 -33.78 23.54
CA THR A 2 -29.25 -32.59 22.75
C THR A 2 -27.77 -32.64 22.35
N LYS A 3 -27.50 -32.69 21.04
CA LYS A 3 -26.14 -32.68 20.48
C LYS A 3 -25.47 -31.30 20.71
N PRO A 4 -24.17 -31.23 21.05
CA PRO A 4 -23.49 -29.95 21.19
C PRO A 4 -23.23 -29.34 19.81
N ILE A 5 -23.62 -28.08 19.64
CA ILE A 5 -23.36 -27.26 18.46
C ILE A 5 -21.84 -27.06 18.36
N GLY A 6 -21.22 -27.70 17.37
CA GLY A 6 -19.80 -27.53 17.08
C GLY A 6 -19.45 -26.07 16.82
N LYS A 7 -18.36 -25.60 17.44
CA LYS A 7 -17.83 -24.24 17.25
C LYS A 7 -17.71 -23.93 15.75
N PRO A 8 -18.12 -22.73 15.29
CA PRO A 8 -18.00 -22.36 13.89
C PRO A 8 -16.53 -22.44 13.46
N PRO A 9 -16.24 -22.90 12.22
CA PRO A 9 -14.88 -22.99 11.73
C PRO A 9 -14.24 -21.61 11.81
N ARG A 10 -13.07 -21.53 12.44
CA ARG A 10 -12.25 -20.30 12.50
C ARG A 10 -11.98 -19.86 11.08
N ARG A 11 -12.72 -18.85 10.59
CA ARG A 11 -12.46 -18.21 9.30
C ARG A 11 -11.02 -17.73 9.34
N LYS A 12 -10.18 -18.24 8.44
CA LYS A 12 -8.85 -17.66 8.22
C LYS A 12 -9.05 -16.15 8.01
N PRO A 13 -8.32 -15.27 8.71
CA PRO A 13 -8.41 -13.85 8.43
C PRO A 13 -8.11 -13.65 6.95
N LEU A 14 -9.00 -12.97 6.24
CA LEU A 14 -8.70 -12.49 4.90
C LEU A 14 -7.37 -11.70 4.98
N PRO A 15 -6.45 -11.88 4.01
CA PRO A 15 -5.21 -11.14 4.01
C PRO A 15 -5.53 -9.63 4.06
N ASP A 16 -5.10 -8.97 5.14
CA ASP A 16 -5.34 -7.53 5.36
C ASP A 16 -4.78 -6.78 4.13
N PRO A 17 -5.59 -5.95 3.45
CA PRO A 17 -5.20 -5.26 2.22
C PRO A 17 -3.91 -4.47 2.45
N ALA A 18 -3.07 -4.42 1.41
CA ALA A 18 -1.86 -3.62 1.46
C ALA A 18 -2.23 -2.15 1.72
N ARG A 19 -1.65 -1.54 2.74
CA ARG A 19 -1.93 -0.16 3.13
C ARG A 19 -0.91 0.77 2.53
N LEU A 20 -1.40 1.81 1.85
CA LEU A 20 -0.56 2.91 1.38
C LEU A 20 -0.39 3.95 2.50
N SER A 21 0.82 4.50 2.61
CA SER A 21 1.11 5.62 3.51
C SER A 21 1.94 6.65 2.76
N ILE A 22 1.39 7.85 2.63
CA ILE A 22 2.07 9.01 2.06
C ILE A 22 2.59 9.84 3.23
N ARG A 23 3.89 10.13 3.25
CA ARG A 23 4.55 10.87 4.33
C ARG A 23 5.50 11.92 3.78
N SER A 24 5.73 12.97 4.55
CA SER A 24 6.84 13.88 4.28
C SER A 24 8.17 13.17 4.52
N GLY A 25 9.16 13.42 3.66
CA GLY A 25 10.54 13.00 3.86
C GLY A 25 11.19 13.71 5.05
N LYS A 26 12.42 13.29 5.41
CA LYS A 26 13.13 13.72 6.63
C LYS A 26 13.21 15.25 6.81
N ASN A 27 13.31 15.99 5.70
CA ASN A 27 13.45 17.45 5.71
C ASN A 27 12.18 18.17 5.22
N GLY A 28 11.06 17.47 5.06
CA GLY A 28 9.82 18.03 4.51
C GLY A 28 9.84 18.34 3.01
N ALA A 29 11.01 18.35 2.36
CA ALA A 29 11.17 18.64 0.94
C ALA A 29 10.64 17.54 0.00
N GLU A 30 10.49 16.31 0.49
CA GLU A 30 10.00 15.18 -0.28
C GLU A 30 8.63 14.72 0.19
N ILE A 31 7.85 14.17 -0.74
CA ILE A 31 6.69 13.33 -0.47
C ILE A 31 7.13 11.89 -0.77
N VAL A 32 7.02 11.01 0.22
CA VAL A 32 7.47 9.63 0.17
C VAL A 32 6.26 8.71 0.26
N VAL A 33 6.13 7.80 -0.70
CA VAL A 33 5.06 6.80 -0.73
C VAL A 33 5.60 5.47 -0.22
N TRP A 34 4.92 4.92 0.78
CA TRP A 34 5.23 3.65 1.41
C TRP A 34 4.10 2.66 1.20
N LEU A 35 4.46 1.42 0.94
CA LEU A 35 3.56 0.29 0.92
C LEU A 35 3.77 -0.59 2.15
N LYS A 36 2.72 -0.81 2.92
CA LYS A 36 2.71 -1.65 4.12
C LYS A 36 1.82 -2.86 3.90
N GLY A 37 2.43 -4.03 3.68
CA GLY A 37 1.72 -5.31 3.67
C GLY A 37 1.60 -5.90 5.07
N SER A 38 0.54 -6.68 5.31
CA SER A 38 0.36 -7.42 6.57
C SER A 38 1.56 -8.33 6.87
N GLY A 39 2.11 -8.19 8.07
CA GLY A 39 3.27 -8.95 8.55
C GLY A 39 4.61 -8.61 7.88
N THR A 40 4.66 -7.58 7.03
CA THR A 40 5.89 -7.17 6.32
C THR A 40 6.39 -5.80 6.76
N ARG A 41 7.70 -5.60 6.70
CA ARG A 41 8.29 -4.27 6.90
C ARG A 41 7.74 -3.31 5.83
N PRO A 42 7.37 -2.08 6.20
CA PRO A 42 6.98 -1.06 5.23
C PRO A 42 8.09 -0.90 4.19
N ARG A 43 7.71 -0.88 2.92
CA ARG A 43 8.65 -0.66 1.81
C ARG A 43 8.40 0.70 1.20
N ARG A 44 9.47 1.45 0.98
CA ARG A 44 9.44 2.68 0.20
C ARG A 44 9.24 2.31 -1.27
N ILE A 45 8.19 2.85 -1.88
CA ILE A 45 7.95 2.71 -3.32
C ILE A 45 8.75 3.77 -4.06
N GLY A 46 8.71 5.01 -3.59
CA GLY A 46 9.56 6.09 -4.08
C GLY A 46 9.34 7.39 -3.33
N SER A 47 9.93 8.46 -3.85
CA SER A 47 9.68 9.82 -3.40
C SER A 47 9.66 10.79 -4.57
N VAL A 48 8.99 11.91 -4.36
CA VAL A 48 9.02 13.06 -5.25
C VAL A 48 9.35 14.31 -4.45
N ASN A 49 10.18 15.18 -5.01
CA ASN A 49 10.41 16.50 -4.43
C ASN A 49 9.11 17.32 -4.49
N ARG A 50 8.75 18.03 -3.42
CA ARG A 50 7.52 18.83 -3.34
C ARG A 50 7.45 19.95 -4.37
N MET A 51 8.56 20.65 -4.61
CA MET A 51 8.60 21.71 -5.60
C MET A 51 8.43 21.14 -6.99
N LEU A 52 9.08 20.01 -7.29
CA LEU A 52 8.91 19.32 -8.56
C LEU A 52 7.47 18.83 -8.75
N ALA A 53 6.85 18.25 -7.72
CA ALA A 53 5.46 17.82 -7.78
C ALA A 53 4.50 19.01 -7.98
N ALA A 54 4.77 20.14 -7.33
CA ALA A 54 3.98 21.36 -7.51
C ALA A 54 4.13 21.94 -8.92
N ASP A 55 5.34 21.90 -9.47
CA ASP A 55 5.64 22.36 -10.82
C ASP A 55 4.99 21.46 -11.88
N ALA A 56 5.19 20.15 -11.76
CA ALA A 56 4.54 19.15 -12.62
C ALA A 56 3.01 19.31 -12.65
N ARG A 57 2.40 19.57 -11.49
CA ARG A 57 0.96 19.85 -11.39
C ARG A 57 0.52 21.10 -12.16
N ARG A 58 1.35 22.15 -12.21
CA ARG A 58 1.07 23.35 -13.04
C ARG A 58 1.12 23.02 -14.53
N HIS A 59 1.91 22.02 -14.90
CA HIS A 59 2.00 21.50 -16.26
C HIS A 59 1.02 20.35 -16.55
N GLY A 60 0.03 20.12 -15.67
CA GLY A 60 -1.00 19.09 -15.86
C GLY A 60 -0.55 17.66 -15.59
N GLN A 61 0.60 17.47 -14.94
CA GLN A 61 1.12 16.15 -14.54
C GLN A 61 0.88 15.90 -13.05
N ASP A 62 0.58 14.66 -12.66
CA ASP A 62 0.42 14.28 -11.25
C ASP A 62 1.45 13.21 -10.84
N LEU A 63 2.67 13.67 -10.55
CA LEU A 63 3.77 12.79 -10.13
C LEU A 63 3.49 12.05 -8.82
N ILE A 64 2.60 12.58 -7.97
CA ILE A 64 2.20 11.90 -6.73
C ILE A 64 1.23 10.78 -7.08
N GLY A 65 0.25 11.07 -7.94
CA GLY A 65 -0.68 10.08 -8.51
C GLY A 65 0.05 8.93 -9.17
N ASP A 66 0.99 9.21 -10.08
CA ASP A 66 1.79 8.19 -10.77
C ASP A 66 2.55 7.28 -9.78
N LEU A 67 3.06 7.86 -8.70
CA LEU A 67 3.77 7.11 -7.65
C LEU A 67 2.82 6.26 -6.81
N VAL A 68 1.59 6.74 -6.59
CA VAL A 68 0.52 5.97 -5.93
C VAL A 68 0.05 4.82 -6.81
N ASP A 69 -0.14 5.03 -8.11
CA ASP A 69 -0.54 3.99 -9.06
C ASP A 69 0.54 2.90 -9.16
N THR A 70 1.80 3.31 -9.21
CA THR A 70 2.94 2.38 -9.11
C THR A 70 2.88 1.56 -7.81
N ALA A 71 2.55 2.20 -6.69
CA ALA A 71 2.46 1.54 -5.40
C ALA A 71 1.28 0.55 -5.32
N LEU A 72 0.15 0.87 -5.96
CA LEU A 72 -1.01 -0.01 -6.08
C LEU A 72 -0.69 -1.22 -6.97
N LEU A 73 -0.07 -1.01 -8.12
CA LEU A 73 0.34 -2.11 -9.01
C LEU A 73 1.31 -3.07 -8.32
N GLU A 74 2.27 -2.54 -7.55
CA GLU A 74 3.20 -3.33 -6.74
C GLU A 74 2.46 -4.12 -5.64
N ALA A 75 1.41 -3.53 -5.05
CA ALA A 75 0.57 -4.18 -4.05
C ALA A 75 -0.19 -5.37 -4.64
N ASP A 76 -0.85 -5.17 -5.79
CA ASP A 76 -1.63 -6.18 -6.49
C ASP A 76 -0.74 -7.35 -6.92
N ARG A 77 0.44 -7.05 -7.48
CA ARG A 77 1.43 -8.07 -7.85
C ARG A 77 1.82 -8.96 -6.68
N ARG A 78 1.97 -8.40 -5.48
CA ARG A 78 2.31 -9.17 -4.27
C ARG A 78 1.16 -10.00 -3.76
N GLN A 79 -0.06 -9.48 -3.86
CA GLN A 79 -1.25 -10.23 -3.48
C GLN A 79 -1.41 -11.45 -4.41
N ALA A 80 -1.27 -11.25 -5.72
CA ALA A 80 -1.30 -12.35 -6.69
C ALA A 80 -0.24 -13.43 -6.40
N LEU A 81 1.01 -13.04 -6.14
CA LEU A 81 2.09 -13.96 -5.78
C LEU A 81 1.85 -14.71 -4.45
N ARG A 82 1.16 -14.09 -3.49
CA ARG A 82 0.78 -14.74 -2.23
C ARG A 82 -0.36 -15.73 -2.40
N THR A 83 -1.33 -15.44 -3.27
CA THR A 83 -2.47 -16.33 -3.53
C THR A 83 -2.10 -17.52 -4.43
N ALA A 84 -1.09 -17.36 -5.28
CA ALA A 84 -0.58 -18.43 -6.15
C ALA A 84 0.30 -19.47 -5.43
N ARG A 85 0.55 -19.32 -4.12
CA ARG A 85 1.43 -20.16 -3.31
C ARG A 85 0.64 -20.92 -2.25
#